data_AF-A0A835N9R3-F1
#
_entry.id   AF-A0A835N9R3-F1
#
_cell.length_a   1.000
_cell.length_b   1.000
_cell.length_c   1.000
_cell.angle_alpha   90.00
_cell.angle_beta   90.00
_cell.angle_gamma   90.00
#
_symmetry.space_group_name_H-M   'P 1'
#
loop_
_entity.id
_entity.type
_entity.pdbx_description
1 polymer ?
#
loop_
_entity_poly.entity_id
_entity_poly.type
_entity_poly.pdbx_seq_one_letter_code
_entity_poly.pdbx_strand_id
1 'polypeptide(L)'
;MLKPGHIFESLAGLGQTMLAVAVQIGYAAVVFFSSMVEKSGMSMYIIVAYRLMFAAVITVTLALIFARKCRPKLTWTVLFQAFLAGLLGGPMAQILLGESISLSSVTFGMALINLIPAMTLALAIAFRLDSLRMRTASGRAKLFGIVIGLCGGMLFTLYRGPKINTWSTYFDPLHLEKLRNNQEVVQPRKVSIRFLAVLYALGHCICNSLWLIIQSDQNHLYRTIILYCFYLIIPLWQAKVSEGYRCQYSGTAIISTMAAIQAVIFALCHYRTDHSKWSLGWDARLIVTVSGGIFYSTSFLLNMKVTRRRGPLFVSIFNPLALVMAAILGSILLGEKWPLGSMLGAALVVFGYYMVFWGKSKEIDTIAETLVQPKSCPEPELVAVAVK
;
A
#
# COMPACT_ATOMS: atom_id res chain seq x y z
N MET A 1 12.61 27.62 -23.82
CA MET A 1 13.63 26.55 -23.63
C MET A 1 13.58 26.09 -22.18
N LEU A 2 13.16 24.86 -21.90
CA LEU A 2 13.09 24.30 -20.54
C LEU A 2 14.51 24.14 -19.97
N LYS A 3 14.76 24.72 -18.78
CA LYS A 3 16.06 24.59 -18.09
C LYS A 3 16.37 23.10 -17.80
N PRO A 4 17.62 22.64 -17.96
CA PRO A 4 17.99 21.22 -17.77
C PRO A 4 17.64 20.65 -16.39
N GLY A 5 17.56 21.49 -15.33
CA GLY A 5 17.08 21.08 -14.01
C GLY A 5 15.60 20.64 -13.97
N HIS A 6 14.73 21.27 -14.76
CA HIS A 6 13.30 20.89 -14.86
C HIS A 6 13.12 19.51 -15.48
N ILE A 7 13.95 19.17 -16.48
CA ILE A 7 13.88 17.86 -17.12
C ILE A 7 14.27 16.78 -16.12
N PHE A 8 15.33 17.00 -15.33
CA PHE A 8 15.79 16.03 -14.33
C PHE A 8 14.79 15.83 -13.19
N GLU A 9 14.17 16.89 -12.68
CA GLU A 9 13.12 16.77 -11.64
C GLU A 9 11.85 16.12 -12.17
N SER A 10 11.45 16.43 -13.40
CA SER A 10 10.32 15.78 -14.07
C SER A 10 10.60 14.29 -14.32
N LEU A 11 11.81 13.94 -14.78
CA LEU A 11 12.25 12.55 -14.98
C LEU A 11 12.33 11.78 -13.65
N ALA A 12 12.84 12.41 -12.59
CA ALA A 12 12.87 11.83 -11.25
C ALA A 12 11.46 11.63 -10.69
N GLY A 13 10.53 12.52 -11.04
CA GLY A 13 9.13 12.40 -10.69
C GLY A 13 8.41 11.28 -11.43
N LEU A 14 8.68 11.12 -12.73
CA LEU A 14 8.22 10.01 -13.55
C LEU A 14 8.77 8.67 -13.05
N GLY A 15 10.04 8.64 -12.63
CA GLY A 15 10.64 7.44 -12.03
C GLY A 15 9.89 6.97 -10.78
N GLN A 16 9.39 7.89 -9.94
CA GLN A 16 8.63 7.55 -8.73
C GLN A 16 7.22 7.04 -9.02
N THR A 17 6.56 7.57 -10.05
CA THR A 17 5.23 7.08 -10.47
C THR A 17 5.32 5.69 -11.05
N MET A 18 6.28 5.44 -11.95
CA MET A 18 6.52 4.11 -12.52
C MET A 18 6.84 3.08 -11.44
N LEU A 19 7.62 3.48 -10.43
CA LEU A 19 7.95 2.62 -9.30
C LEU A 19 6.73 2.27 -8.46
N ALA A 20 5.86 3.24 -8.15
CA ALA A 20 4.63 3.00 -7.41
C ALA A 20 3.67 2.07 -8.18
N VAL A 21 3.56 2.27 -9.50
CA VAL A 21 2.79 1.40 -10.41
C VAL A 21 3.36 -0.02 -10.40
N ALA A 22 4.66 -0.19 -10.54
CA ALA A 22 5.32 -1.51 -10.52
C ALA A 22 5.11 -2.26 -9.19
N VAL A 23 5.15 -1.54 -8.06
CA VAL A 23 4.85 -2.11 -6.74
C VAL A 23 3.40 -2.61 -6.69
N GLN A 24 2.43 -1.90 -7.23
CA GLN A 24 1.03 -2.36 -7.21
C GLN A 24 0.79 -3.57 -8.11
N ILE A 25 1.44 -3.62 -9.27
CA ILE A 25 1.41 -4.77 -10.17
C ILE A 25 1.98 -6.01 -9.46
N GLY A 26 3.16 -5.87 -8.85
CA GLY A 26 3.78 -6.97 -8.11
C GLY A 26 2.98 -7.40 -6.89
N TYR A 27 2.33 -6.46 -6.19
CA TYR A 27 1.43 -6.76 -5.06
C TYR A 27 0.24 -7.61 -5.50
N ALA A 28 -0.39 -7.28 -6.63
CA ALA A 28 -1.50 -8.07 -7.18
C ALA A 28 -1.06 -9.51 -7.51
N ALA A 29 0.08 -9.67 -8.18
CA ALA A 29 0.63 -10.98 -8.50
C ALA A 29 0.89 -11.81 -7.23
N VAL A 30 1.53 -11.19 -6.24
CA VAL A 30 1.82 -11.79 -4.95
C VAL A 30 0.56 -12.31 -4.26
N VAL A 31 -0.51 -11.52 -4.22
CA VAL A 31 -1.77 -11.91 -3.55
C VAL A 31 -2.46 -13.02 -4.33
N PHE A 32 -2.47 -12.93 -5.66
CA PHE A 32 -3.06 -13.94 -6.52
C PHE A 32 -2.38 -15.31 -6.35
N PHE A 33 -1.05 -15.36 -6.43
CA PHE A 33 -0.30 -16.61 -6.22
C PHE A 33 -0.41 -17.12 -4.78
N SER A 34 -0.47 -16.24 -3.78
CA SER A 34 -0.69 -16.65 -2.38
C SER A 34 -2.05 -17.31 -2.21
N SER A 35 -3.09 -16.80 -2.87
CA SER A 35 -4.43 -17.42 -2.84
C SER A 35 -4.45 -18.79 -3.51
N MET A 36 -3.66 -19.02 -4.56
CA MET A 36 -3.51 -20.37 -5.16
C MET A 36 -2.87 -21.35 -4.18
N VAL A 37 -1.81 -20.93 -3.48
CA VAL A 37 -1.16 -21.74 -2.45
C VAL A 37 -2.08 -21.98 -1.26
N GLU A 38 -2.89 -21.00 -0.87
CA GLU A 38 -3.87 -21.16 0.20
C GLU A 38 -4.91 -22.23 -0.14
N LYS A 39 -5.42 -22.22 -1.38
CA LYS A 39 -6.33 -23.25 -1.89
C LYS A 39 -5.72 -24.65 -1.93
N SER A 40 -4.39 -24.76 -1.99
CA SER A 40 -3.67 -26.04 -1.87
C SER A 40 -3.57 -26.58 -0.43
N GLY A 41 -4.13 -25.87 0.56
CA GLY A 41 -4.22 -26.30 1.95
C GLY A 41 -3.20 -25.66 2.90
N MET A 42 -2.36 -24.73 2.43
CA MET A 42 -1.43 -24.00 3.29
C MET A 42 -2.15 -22.80 3.92
N SER A 43 -2.07 -22.67 5.25
CA SER A 43 -2.71 -21.53 5.92
C SER A 43 -2.06 -20.19 5.57
N MET A 44 -2.89 -19.16 5.35
CA MET A 44 -2.44 -17.79 5.09
C MET A 44 -1.51 -17.26 6.20
N TYR A 45 -1.77 -17.59 7.46
CA TYR A 45 -0.94 -17.18 8.60
C TYR A 45 0.52 -17.65 8.44
N ILE A 46 0.69 -18.90 7.98
CA ILE A 46 2.01 -19.51 7.79
C ILE A 46 2.69 -18.92 6.54
N ILE A 47 1.94 -18.69 5.46
CA ILE A 47 2.44 -18.01 4.25
C ILE A 47 2.99 -16.64 4.63
N VAL A 48 2.22 -15.83 5.36
CA VAL A 48 2.61 -14.49 5.80
C VAL A 48 3.82 -14.53 6.73
N ALA A 49 3.88 -15.48 7.68
CA ALA A 49 5.01 -15.63 8.58
C ALA A 49 6.32 -15.90 7.82
N TYR A 50 6.35 -16.91 6.95
CA TYR A 50 7.56 -17.22 6.18
C TYR A 50 7.97 -16.07 5.27
N ARG A 51 7.02 -15.40 4.60
CA ARG A 51 7.32 -14.26 3.73
C ARG A 51 7.96 -13.10 4.47
N LEU A 52 7.45 -12.78 5.66
CA LEU A 52 8.01 -11.72 6.49
C LEU A 52 9.37 -12.11 7.09
N MET A 53 9.60 -13.38 7.40
CA MET A 53 10.92 -13.88 7.80
C MET A 53 11.96 -13.70 6.67
N PHE A 54 11.64 -14.13 5.44
CA PHE A 54 12.53 -13.90 4.29
C PHE A 54 12.76 -12.41 4.04
N ALA A 55 11.69 -11.61 4.11
CA ALA A 55 11.81 -10.16 3.95
C ALA A 55 12.74 -9.55 5.00
N ALA A 56 12.63 -9.96 6.27
CA ALA A 56 13.49 -9.50 7.36
C ALA A 56 14.95 -9.90 7.16
N VAL A 57 15.23 -11.14 6.75
CA VAL A 57 16.61 -11.58 6.46
C VAL A 57 17.23 -10.73 5.35
N ILE A 58 16.48 -10.45 4.28
CA ILE A 58 16.97 -9.64 3.16
C ILE A 58 17.19 -8.19 3.59
N THR A 59 16.23 -7.55 4.25
CA THR A 59 16.35 -6.15 4.67
C THR A 59 17.42 -5.95 5.74
N VAL A 60 17.58 -6.89 6.68
CA VAL A 60 18.65 -6.86 7.68
C VAL A 60 20.01 -7.00 6.99
N THR A 61 20.16 -7.94 6.05
CA THR A 61 21.39 -8.09 5.27
C THR A 61 21.74 -6.80 4.52
N LEU A 62 20.77 -6.20 3.82
CA LEU A 62 20.95 -4.92 3.13
C LEU A 62 21.31 -3.80 4.11
N ALA A 63 20.69 -3.74 5.29
CA ALA A 63 21.01 -2.75 6.31
C ALA A 63 22.43 -2.93 6.88
N LEU A 64 22.88 -4.17 7.07
CA LEU A 64 24.24 -4.45 7.54
C LEU A 64 25.31 -4.05 6.51
N ILE A 65 25.02 -4.15 5.22
CA ILE A 65 25.93 -3.75 4.14
C ILE A 65 25.91 -2.22 3.96
N PHE A 66 24.74 -1.62 3.78
CA PHE A 66 24.62 -0.21 3.38
C PHE A 66 24.54 0.78 4.56
N ALA A 67 24.04 0.39 5.72
CA ALA A 67 23.84 1.28 6.88
C ALA A 67 24.90 1.12 7.98
N ARG A 68 26.03 0.45 7.68
CA ARG A 68 27.10 0.14 8.65
C ARG A 68 27.63 1.36 9.41
N LYS A 69 27.66 2.54 8.76
CA LYS A 69 28.16 3.82 9.32
C LYS A 69 27.08 4.72 9.92
N CYS A 70 25.80 4.38 9.74
CA CYS A 70 24.66 5.20 10.20
C CYS A 70 23.76 4.36 11.10
N ARG A 71 24.28 3.96 12.26
CA ARG A 71 23.50 3.26 13.29
C ARG A 71 22.81 4.29 14.18
N PRO A 72 21.48 4.44 14.08
CA PRO A 72 20.78 5.34 14.98
C PRO A 72 20.74 4.75 16.39
N LYS A 73 20.66 5.62 17.41
CA LYS A 73 20.45 5.16 18.80
C LYS A 73 19.07 4.52 18.89
N LEU A 74 19.02 3.24 19.31
CA LEU A 74 17.78 2.52 19.51
C LEU A 74 17.17 2.98 20.84
N THR A 75 16.14 3.83 20.79
CA THR A 75 15.36 4.21 21.96
C THR A 75 14.11 3.33 22.04
N TRP A 76 13.58 3.13 23.26
CA TRP A 76 12.35 2.37 23.47
C TRP A 76 11.17 2.93 22.68
N THR A 77 11.11 4.25 22.49
CA THR A 77 10.11 4.91 21.65
C THR A 77 10.20 4.44 20.20
N VAL A 78 11.40 4.40 19.61
CA VAL A 78 11.57 3.95 18.22
C VAL A 78 11.23 2.47 18.06
N LEU A 79 11.59 1.65 19.06
CA LEU A 79 11.26 0.24 19.04
C LEU A 79 9.74 0.03 19.05
N PHE A 80 9.02 0.76 19.91
CA PHE A 80 7.56 0.72 19.95
C PHE A 80 6.91 1.25 18.67
N GLN A 81 7.45 2.32 18.09
CA GLN A 81 7.00 2.86 16.81
C GLN A 81 7.18 1.85 15.67
N ALA A 82 8.33 1.18 15.62
CA ALA A 82 8.63 0.16 14.64
C ALA A 82 7.78 -1.10 14.86
N PHE A 83 7.43 -1.42 16.10
CA PHE A 83 6.49 -2.49 16.44
C PHE A 83 5.09 -2.19 15.91
N LEU A 84 4.53 -1.00 16.20
CA LEU A 84 3.19 -0.63 15.72
C LEU A 84 3.13 -0.54 14.20
N ALA A 85 4.16 0.07 13.60
CA ALA A 85 4.28 0.11 12.16
C ALA A 85 4.33 -1.34 11.64
N GLY A 86 5.28 -2.15 12.12
CA GLY A 86 5.47 -3.53 11.69
C GLY A 86 4.19 -4.34 11.76
N LEU A 87 3.39 -4.15 12.80
CA LEU A 87 2.12 -4.83 13.00
C LEU A 87 1.11 -4.48 11.92
N LEU A 88 0.86 -3.17 11.74
CA LEU A 88 -0.18 -2.63 10.87
C LEU A 88 0.16 -2.84 9.39
N GLY A 89 1.42 -2.62 9.00
CA GLY A 89 1.87 -2.80 7.63
C GLY A 89 2.22 -4.22 7.24
N GLY A 90 2.65 -5.01 8.23
CA GLY A 90 3.13 -6.38 8.09
C GLY A 90 2.03 -7.42 8.21
N PRO A 91 2.00 -8.20 9.30
CA PRO A 91 1.15 -9.37 9.39
C PRO A 91 -0.34 -9.02 9.46
N MET A 92 -0.74 -7.98 10.20
CA MET A 92 -2.16 -7.70 10.42
C MET A 92 -2.88 -7.39 9.11
N ALA A 93 -2.34 -6.47 8.30
CA ALA A 93 -2.92 -6.17 7.00
C ALA A 93 -2.97 -7.42 6.10
N GLN A 94 -1.87 -8.17 5.97
CA GLN A 94 -1.83 -9.32 5.07
C GLN A 94 -2.77 -10.45 5.48
N ILE A 95 -2.84 -10.76 6.78
CA ILE A 95 -3.72 -11.81 7.31
C ILE A 95 -5.18 -11.42 7.09
N LEU A 96 -5.57 -10.18 7.44
CA LEU A 96 -6.94 -9.70 7.24
C LEU A 96 -7.37 -9.76 5.76
N LEU A 97 -6.47 -9.40 4.85
CA LEU A 97 -6.76 -9.53 3.42
C LEU A 97 -6.90 -11.00 3.00
N GLY A 98 -6.00 -11.87 3.45
CA GLY A 98 -6.08 -13.29 3.12
C GLY A 98 -7.36 -13.94 3.65
N GLU A 99 -7.75 -13.68 4.90
CA GLU A 99 -9.02 -14.15 5.45
C GLU A 99 -10.22 -13.63 4.64
N SER A 100 -10.21 -12.37 4.20
CA SER A 100 -11.25 -11.85 3.31
C SER A 100 -11.32 -12.62 1.99
N ILE A 101 -10.17 -12.90 1.38
CA ILE A 101 -10.05 -13.63 0.11
C ILE A 101 -10.48 -15.09 0.28
N SER A 102 -10.05 -15.74 1.36
CA SER A 102 -10.44 -17.10 1.75
C SER A 102 -11.95 -17.21 1.91
N LEU A 103 -12.57 -16.14 2.43
CA LEU A 103 -14.01 -16.10 2.59
C LEU A 103 -14.80 -15.76 1.31
N SER A 104 -14.12 -15.28 0.27
CA SER A 104 -14.75 -14.75 -0.94
C SER A 104 -13.96 -15.09 -2.20
N SER A 105 -13.21 -14.13 -2.76
CA SER A 105 -12.34 -14.30 -3.93
C SER A 105 -11.28 -13.20 -3.95
N VAL A 106 -10.20 -13.43 -4.70
CA VAL A 106 -9.11 -12.44 -4.88
C VAL A 106 -9.66 -11.13 -5.45
N THR A 107 -10.51 -11.20 -6.48
CA THR A 107 -11.11 -10.03 -7.12
C THR A 107 -12.02 -9.25 -6.16
N PHE A 108 -12.78 -9.94 -5.31
CA PHE A 108 -13.60 -9.29 -4.28
C PHE A 108 -12.75 -8.63 -3.19
N GLY A 109 -11.70 -9.28 -2.70
CA GLY A 109 -10.78 -8.66 -1.75
C GLY A 109 -10.14 -7.38 -2.33
N MET A 110 -9.61 -7.48 -3.55
CA MET A 110 -9.00 -6.36 -4.27
C MET A 110 -10.00 -5.23 -4.58
N ALA A 111 -11.28 -5.54 -4.75
CA ALA A 111 -12.35 -4.55 -4.88
C ALA A 111 -12.38 -3.60 -3.68
N LEU A 112 -12.35 -4.19 -2.49
CA LEU A 112 -12.50 -3.48 -1.24
C LEU A 112 -11.23 -2.71 -0.86
N ILE A 113 -10.05 -3.18 -1.27
CA ILE A 113 -8.77 -2.45 -1.16
C ILE A 113 -8.82 -1.08 -1.85
N ASN A 114 -9.69 -0.89 -2.85
CA ASN A 114 -9.89 0.42 -3.49
C ASN A 114 -10.41 1.49 -2.52
N LEU A 115 -10.90 1.11 -1.34
CA LEU A 115 -11.30 2.04 -0.30
C LEU A 115 -10.12 2.66 0.45
N ILE A 116 -8.89 2.15 0.29
CA ILE A 116 -7.71 2.65 1.00
C ILE A 116 -7.44 4.14 0.77
N PRO A 117 -7.49 4.72 -0.46
CA PRO A 117 -7.37 6.17 -0.65
C PRO A 117 -8.40 6.97 0.15
N ALA A 118 -9.66 6.53 0.16
CA ALA A 118 -10.72 7.17 0.92
C ALA A 118 -10.46 7.10 2.43
N MET A 119 -10.08 5.92 2.92
CA MET A 119 -9.74 5.70 4.33
C MET A 119 -8.50 6.48 4.76
N THR A 120 -7.48 6.56 3.89
CA THR A 120 -6.26 7.35 4.13
C THR A 120 -6.61 8.84 4.22
N LEU A 121 -7.47 9.34 3.35
CA LEU A 121 -7.94 10.72 3.37
C LEU A 121 -8.74 11.04 4.64
N ALA A 122 -9.69 10.16 4.99
CA ALA A 122 -10.50 10.31 6.20
C ALA A 122 -9.64 10.34 7.46
N LEU A 123 -8.69 9.41 7.58
CA LEU A 123 -7.75 9.36 8.70
C LEU A 123 -6.79 10.56 8.72
N ALA A 124 -6.29 11.00 7.55
CA ALA A 124 -5.43 12.19 7.47
C ALA A 124 -6.15 13.46 7.95
N ILE A 125 -7.45 13.60 7.63
CA ILE A 125 -8.30 14.69 8.14
C ILE A 125 -8.53 14.53 9.64
N ALA A 126 -8.89 13.33 10.11
CA ALA A 126 -9.16 13.05 11.52
C ALA A 126 -7.93 13.36 12.41
N PHE A 127 -6.73 13.02 11.95
CA PHE A 127 -5.48 13.31 12.65
C PHE A 127 -4.91 14.72 12.38
N ARG A 128 -5.62 15.56 11.61
CA ARG A 128 -5.21 16.92 11.21
C ARG A 128 -3.80 16.97 10.59
N LEU A 129 -3.43 15.94 9.82
CA LEU A 129 -2.09 15.81 9.26
C LEU A 129 -1.88 16.58 7.97
N ASP A 130 -2.94 16.78 7.20
CA ASP A 130 -2.87 17.52 5.95
C ASP A 130 -3.87 18.67 5.98
N SER A 131 -3.35 19.89 5.88
CA SER A 131 -4.11 20.99 5.31
C SER A 131 -4.23 20.71 3.81
N LEU A 132 -5.13 19.80 3.43
CA LEU A 132 -5.54 19.69 2.04
C LEU A 132 -5.94 21.11 1.63
N ARG A 133 -5.17 21.72 0.73
CA ARG A 133 -5.53 23.00 0.11
C ARG A 133 -6.72 22.74 -0.83
N MET A 134 -7.83 22.22 -0.30
CA MET A 134 -9.07 21.84 -0.99
C MET A 134 -9.69 23.04 -1.71
N ARG A 135 -9.31 24.25 -1.31
CA ARG A 135 -9.72 25.48 -1.99
C ARG A 135 -9.05 25.69 -3.34
N THR A 136 -7.88 25.09 -3.59
CA THR A 136 -7.15 25.20 -4.87
C THR A 136 -7.73 24.27 -5.93
N ALA A 137 -7.65 24.67 -7.21
CA ALA A 137 -8.10 23.85 -8.34
C ALA A 137 -7.39 22.49 -8.39
N SER A 138 -6.09 22.44 -8.04
CA SER A 138 -5.33 21.18 -7.88
C SER A 138 -5.95 20.27 -6.81
N GLY A 139 -6.25 20.82 -5.63
CA GLY A 139 -6.86 20.07 -4.53
C GLY A 139 -8.20 19.46 -4.91
N ARG A 140 -9.06 20.22 -5.62
CA ARG A 140 -10.36 19.72 -6.12
C ARG A 140 -10.18 18.62 -7.16
N ALA A 141 -9.25 18.78 -8.11
CA ALA A 141 -8.99 17.78 -9.15
C ALA A 141 -8.56 16.42 -8.56
N LYS A 142 -7.72 16.44 -7.52
CA LYS A 142 -7.33 15.22 -6.81
C LYS A 142 -8.49 14.55 -6.09
N LEU A 143 -9.34 15.33 -5.42
CA LEU A 143 -10.53 14.80 -4.73
C LEU A 143 -11.48 14.15 -5.74
N PHE A 144 -11.79 14.82 -6.84
CA PHE A 144 -12.63 14.26 -7.90
C PHE A 144 -12.01 13.00 -8.53
N GLY A 145 -10.70 12.99 -8.79
CA GLY A 145 -10.01 11.82 -9.30
C GLY A 145 -10.07 10.61 -8.36
N ILE A 146 -9.98 10.83 -7.04
CA ILE A 146 -10.17 9.78 -6.02
C ILE A 146 -11.60 9.24 -6.04
N VAL A 147 -12.61 10.12 -6.07
CA VAL A 147 -14.03 9.72 -6.13
C VAL A 147 -14.32 8.92 -7.39
N ILE A 148 -13.86 9.39 -8.55
CA ILE A 148 -14.04 8.69 -9.82
C ILE A 148 -13.32 7.32 -9.81
N GLY A 149 -12.11 7.24 -9.25
CA GLY A 149 -11.38 5.98 -9.10
C GLY A 149 -12.10 4.98 -8.19
N LEU A 150 -12.69 5.45 -7.08
CA LEU A 150 -13.54 4.64 -6.19
C LEU A 150 -14.78 4.12 -6.91
N CYS A 151 -15.50 5.01 -7.61
CA CYS A 151 -16.66 4.63 -8.42
C CYS A 151 -16.30 3.63 -9.53
N GLY A 152 -15.16 3.81 -10.21
CA GLY A 152 -14.66 2.88 -11.21
C GLY A 152 -14.34 1.50 -10.63
N GLY A 153 -13.70 1.45 -9.45
CA GLY A 153 -13.43 0.20 -8.73
C GLY A 153 -14.70 -0.52 -8.26
N MET A 154 -15.72 0.22 -7.83
CA MET A 154 -17.03 -0.35 -7.51
C MET A 154 -17.75 -0.87 -8.75
N LEU A 155 -17.71 -0.14 -9.86
CA LEU A 155 -18.30 -0.56 -11.12
C LEU A 155 -17.63 -1.83 -11.67
N PHE A 156 -16.30 -1.91 -11.57
CA PHE A 156 -15.50 -3.07 -11.97
C PHE A 156 -15.99 -4.39 -11.34
N THR A 157 -16.52 -4.29 -10.12
CA THR A 157 -16.73 -5.43 -9.22
C THR A 157 -18.20 -5.80 -9.11
N LEU A 158 -19.09 -4.79 -9.08
CA LEU A 158 -20.52 -4.98 -8.95
C LEU A 158 -21.22 -5.18 -10.31
N TYR A 159 -20.72 -4.57 -11.37
CA TYR A 159 -21.34 -4.70 -12.69
C TYR A 159 -20.66 -5.80 -13.50
N ARG A 160 -21.35 -6.93 -13.71
CA ARG A 160 -20.84 -8.00 -14.57
C ARG A 160 -21.22 -7.81 -16.05
N GLY A 161 -22.40 -7.27 -16.35
CA GLY A 161 -22.80 -7.04 -17.75
C GLY A 161 -22.68 -8.28 -18.67
N PRO A 162 -22.74 -8.11 -20.00
CA PRO A 162 -22.48 -9.18 -20.95
C PRO A 162 -21.00 -9.62 -20.91
N LYS A 163 -20.76 -10.94 -21.01
CA LYS A 163 -19.42 -11.54 -21.00
C LYS A 163 -18.84 -11.49 -22.41
N ILE A 164 -17.71 -10.83 -22.58
CA ILE A 164 -17.00 -10.77 -23.86
C ILE A 164 -15.96 -11.88 -23.87
N ASN A 165 -15.92 -12.68 -24.94
CA ASN A 165 -14.83 -13.62 -25.17
C ASN A 165 -13.64 -12.81 -25.72
N THR A 166 -12.63 -12.57 -24.89
CA THR A 166 -11.51 -11.68 -25.23
C THR A 166 -10.35 -12.40 -25.93
N TRP A 167 -10.00 -13.62 -25.51
CA TRP A 167 -8.89 -14.40 -26.08
C TRP A 167 -9.19 -15.90 -26.03
N SER A 168 -8.79 -16.65 -27.07
CA SER A 168 -8.79 -18.12 -27.03
C SER A 168 -7.60 -18.58 -26.19
N THR A 169 -7.82 -18.86 -24.91
CA THR A 169 -6.78 -19.42 -24.05
C THR A 169 -6.32 -20.76 -24.63
N TYR A 170 -5.00 -20.96 -24.77
CA TYR A 170 -4.37 -22.19 -25.28
C TYR A 170 -4.65 -23.43 -24.40
N PHE A 171 -5.27 -23.23 -23.24
CA PHE A 171 -5.73 -24.27 -22.33
C PHE A 171 -7.22 -24.53 -22.57
N ASP A 172 -7.49 -25.70 -23.13
CA ASP A 172 -8.83 -26.17 -23.49
C ASP A 172 -9.81 -26.02 -22.30
N PRO A 173 -10.86 -25.20 -22.41
CA PRO A 173 -11.83 -24.99 -21.32
C PRO A 173 -12.59 -26.27 -20.94
N LEU A 174 -12.58 -27.29 -21.80
CA LEU A 174 -13.23 -28.59 -21.57
C LEU A 174 -12.58 -29.40 -20.43
N HIS A 175 -11.26 -29.29 -20.25
CA HIS A 175 -10.54 -29.99 -19.15
C HIS A 175 -10.67 -29.25 -17.81
N LEU A 176 -10.65 -27.91 -17.85
CA LEU A 176 -10.89 -27.05 -16.69
C LEU A 176 -12.33 -27.10 -16.19
N GLU A 177 -13.30 -27.29 -17.08
CA GLU A 177 -14.71 -27.50 -16.70
C GLU A 177 -14.93 -28.86 -16.04
N LYS A 178 -14.20 -29.90 -16.48
CA LYS A 178 -14.21 -31.23 -15.85
C LYS A 178 -13.54 -31.23 -14.47
N LEU A 179 -12.48 -30.44 -14.28
CA LEU A 179 -11.86 -30.18 -12.97
C LEU A 179 -12.75 -29.29 -12.07
N ARG A 180 -13.40 -28.28 -12.63
CA ARG A 180 -14.35 -27.37 -11.94
C ARG A 180 -15.63 -28.07 -11.50
N ASN A 181 -16.15 -29.01 -12.29
CA ASN A 181 -17.33 -29.79 -11.88
C ASN A 181 -17.00 -30.83 -10.79
N ASN A 182 -15.74 -31.25 -10.67
CA ASN A 182 -15.28 -32.14 -9.60
C ASN A 182 -14.79 -31.40 -8.34
N GLN A 183 -14.44 -30.11 -8.43
CA GLN A 183 -14.11 -29.27 -7.28
C GLN A 183 -15.16 -28.17 -7.08
N GLU A 184 -16.01 -28.41 -6.09
CA GLU A 184 -16.92 -27.47 -5.43
C GLU A 184 -18.19 -27.08 -6.19
N VAL A 185 -19.25 -27.83 -5.86
CA VAL A 185 -20.57 -27.23 -5.61
C VAL A 185 -20.35 -26.03 -4.67
N VAL A 186 -20.33 -24.83 -5.22
CA VAL A 186 -20.39 -23.59 -4.44
C VAL A 186 -21.77 -23.54 -3.81
N GLN A 187 -21.88 -24.16 -2.63
CA GLN A 187 -23.02 -24.00 -1.73
C GLN A 187 -23.30 -22.50 -1.57
N PRO A 188 -24.58 -22.06 -1.55
CA PRO A 188 -24.91 -20.67 -1.29
C PRO A 188 -24.39 -20.28 0.11
N ARG A 189 -23.19 -19.69 0.17
CA ARG A 189 -22.57 -19.29 1.44
C ARG A 189 -23.52 -18.37 2.20
N LYS A 190 -23.77 -18.69 3.47
CA LYS A 190 -24.63 -17.92 4.38
C LYS A 190 -24.24 -16.43 4.34
N VAL A 191 -25.23 -15.53 4.35
CA VAL A 191 -25.05 -14.06 4.34
C VAL A 191 -24.04 -13.60 5.40
N SER A 192 -24.05 -14.23 6.58
CA SER A 192 -23.10 -14.00 7.67
C SER A 192 -21.62 -14.13 7.25
N ILE A 193 -21.29 -15.09 6.39
CA ILE A 193 -19.91 -15.33 5.94
C ILE A 193 -19.44 -14.23 4.98
N ARG A 194 -20.32 -13.75 4.10
CA ARG A 194 -20.02 -12.62 3.20
C ARG A 194 -19.82 -11.33 3.97
N PHE A 195 -20.63 -11.11 5.02
CA PHE A 195 -20.46 -9.95 5.89
C PHE A 195 -19.10 -9.98 6.60
N LEU A 196 -18.70 -11.14 7.12
CA LEU A 196 -17.39 -11.31 7.76
C LEU A 196 -16.22 -11.03 6.78
N ALA A 197 -16.33 -11.45 5.52
CA ALA A 197 -15.33 -11.14 4.50
C ALA A 197 -15.17 -9.63 4.26
N VAL A 198 -16.27 -8.88 4.29
CA VAL A 198 -16.26 -7.40 4.18
C VAL A 198 -15.61 -6.77 5.41
N LEU A 199 -15.94 -7.25 6.62
CA LEU A 199 -15.32 -6.76 7.85
C LEU A 199 -13.80 -6.93 7.83
N TYR A 200 -13.30 -8.10 7.42
CA TYR A 200 -11.85 -8.32 7.31
C TYR A 200 -11.19 -7.41 6.27
N ALA A 201 -11.82 -7.19 5.10
CA ALA A 201 -11.30 -6.27 4.10
C ALA A 201 -11.30 -4.80 4.57
N LEU A 202 -12.33 -4.37 5.31
CA LEU A 202 -12.35 -3.03 5.92
C LEU A 202 -11.24 -2.88 6.97
N GLY A 203 -11.02 -3.92 7.78
CA GLY A 203 -9.90 -4.00 8.71
C GLY A 203 -8.54 -3.85 8.00
N HIS A 204 -8.35 -4.55 6.87
CA HIS A 204 -7.16 -4.39 6.03
C HIS A 204 -7.01 -2.95 5.53
N CYS A 205 -8.09 -2.32 5.05
CA CYS A 205 -8.04 -0.95 4.55
C CYS A 205 -7.63 0.05 5.63
N ILE A 206 -8.14 -0.12 6.86
CA ILE A 206 -7.77 0.71 8.02
C ILE A 206 -6.30 0.50 8.38
N CYS A 207 -5.87 -0.76 8.52
CA CYS A 207 -4.47 -1.08 8.88
C CYS A 207 -3.49 -0.52 7.85
N ASN A 208 -3.76 -0.72 6.56
CA ASN A 208 -2.89 -0.24 5.48
C ASN A 208 -2.88 1.29 5.39
N SER A 209 -4.03 1.95 5.61
CA SER A 209 -4.10 3.41 5.64
C SER A 209 -3.31 3.99 6.82
N LEU A 210 -3.49 3.44 8.02
CA LEU A 210 -2.72 3.84 9.20
C LEU A 210 -1.23 3.65 8.97
N TRP A 211 -0.82 2.51 8.42
CA TRP A 211 0.56 2.23 8.06
C TRP A 211 1.16 3.25 7.08
N LEU A 212 0.43 3.63 6.02
CA LEU A 212 0.89 4.64 5.06
C LEU A 212 1.12 6.01 5.73
N ILE A 213 0.20 6.40 6.62
CA ILE A 213 0.29 7.68 7.34
C ILE A 213 1.46 7.66 8.35
N ILE A 214 1.60 6.55 9.08
CA ILE A 214 2.73 6.27 9.98
C ILE A 214 4.06 6.36 9.22
N GLN A 215 4.12 5.82 8.01
CA GLN A 215 5.32 5.89 7.15
C GLN A 215 5.63 7.30 6.63
N SER A 216 4.60 8.10 6.31
CA SER A 216 4.80 9.44 5.73
C SER A 216 5.32 10.44 6.73
N ASP A 217 4.83 10.39 7.96
CA ASP A 217 5.21 11.36 8.98
C ASP A 217 5.57 10.67 10.29
N GLN A 218 6.82 10.19 10.31
CA GLN A 218 7.41 9.53 11.48
C GLN A 218 7.47 10.44 12.71
N ASN A 219 7.31 11.77 12.56
CA ASN A 219 7.47 12.72 13.64
C ASN A 219 6.14 13.36 14.08
N HIS A 220 5.25 13.80 13.18
CA HIS A 220 4.04 14.54 13.54
C HIS A 220 2.86 13.62 13.90
N LEU A 221 2.59 12.56 13.14
CA LEU A 221 1.49 11.64 13.45
C LEU A 221 1.77 10.86 14.72
N TYR A 222 3.00 10.39 14.94
CA TYR A 222 3.33 9.69 16.17
C TYR A 222 3.27 10.60 17.40
N ARG A 223 3.61 11.89 17.26
CA ARG A 223 3.29 12.88 18.30
C ARG A 223 1.80 12.92 18.56
N THR A 224 0.95 13.00 17.54
CA THR A 224 -0.52 13.01 17.70
C THR A 224 -1.11 11.70 18.25
N ILE A 225 -0.65 10.53 17.80
CA ILE A 225 -1.11 9.20 18.27
C ILE A 225 -0.62 8.95 19.69
N ILE A 226 0.63 9.28 20.02
CA ILE A 226 1.12 9.21 21.40
C ILE A 226 0.33 10.21 22.24
N LEU A 227 0.11 11.45 21.79
CA LEU A 227 -0.73 12.42 22.50
C LEU A 227 -2.16 11.91 22.71
N TYR A 228 -2.81 11.27 21.72
CA TYR A 228 -4.17 10.74 21.81
C TYR A 228 -4.28 9.46 22.65
N CYS A 229 -3.33 8.53 22.52
CA CYS A 229 -3.26 7.34 23.37
C CYS A 229 -2.79 7.66 24.79
N PHE A 230 -2.08 8.79 25.00
CA PHE A 230 -1.60 9.29 26.28
C PHE A 230 -2.21 10.65 26.67
N TYR A 231 -3.47 10.94 26.30
CA TYR A 231 -4.14 12.20 26.66
C TYR A 231 -4.53 12.27 28.16
N LEU A 232 -3.76 11.64 29.05
CA LEU A 232 -3.85 11.90 30.48
C LEU A 232 -2.51 11.86 31.26
N ILE A 233 -1.37 11.47 30.69
CA ILE A 233 -0.12 11.34 31.48
C ILE A 233 1.09 11.87 30.70
N ILE A 234 1.46 13.11 31.03
CA ILE A 234 2.79 13.74 30.90
C ILE A 234 3.10 14.50 29.59
N PRO A 235 2.86 15.82 29.56
CA PRO A 235 3.41 16.74 28.56
C PRO A 235 4.87 17.20 28.86
N LEU A 236 5.71 16.41 29.55
CA LEU A 236 7.08 16.82 29.92
C LEU A 236 8.23 16.02 29.28
N TRP A 237 7.98 14.99 28.46
CA TRP A 237 9.08 14.06 28.10
C TRP A 237 9.69 14.14 26.70
N GLN A 238 9.09 14.75 25.67
CA GLN A 238 9.59 14.54 24.29
C GLN A 238 9.74 15.80 23.43
N ALA A 239 10.66 16.69 23.83
CA ALA A 239 11.25 17.72 22.98
C ALA A 239 12.66 17.36 22.45
N LYS A 240 13.25 16.23 22.88
CA LYS A 240 14.68 15.91 22.63
C LYS A 240 14.97 14.70 21.73
N VAL A 241 13.94 14.11 21.11
CA VAL A 241 14.06 12.94 20.23
C VAL A 241 13.56 13.27 18.82
N SER A 242 14.17 14.25 18.15
CA SER A 242 13.78 14.58 16.76
C SER A 242 14.93 14.74 15.76
N GLU A 243 16.16 14.41 16.14
CA GLU A 243 17.29 14.41 15.22
C GLU A 243 18.00 13.06 15.27
N GLY A 244 17.78 12.19 14.28
CA GLY A 244 18.61 10.98 14.22
C GLY A 244 18.28 9.93 13.16
N TYR A 245 17.07 9.86 12.61
CA TYR A 245 16.71 8.76 11.71
C TYR A 245 16.80 9.13 10.22
N ARG A 246 18.02 9.38 9.74
CA ARG A 246 18.29 9.60 8.29
C ARG A 246 18.57 8.33 7.50
N CYS A 247 18.73 7.16 8.14
CA CYS A 247 19.09 5.93 7.43
C CYS A 247 17.87 5.06 7.09
N GLN A 248 17.43 5.12 5.82
CA GLN A 248 16.24 4.42 5.32
C GLN A 248 16.33 2.90 5.52
N TYR A 249 17.48 2.30 5.21
CA TYR A 249 17.68 0.85 5.32
C TYR A 249 17.57 0.33 6.76
N SER A 250 18.14 1.05 7.73
CA SER A 250 18.09 0.64 9.15
C SER A 250 16.67 0.71 9.71
N GLY A 251 15.90 1.75 9.37
CA GLY A 251 14.51 1.86 9.82
C GLY A 251 13.63 0.75 9.25
N THR A 252 13.75 0.48 7.96
CA THR A 252 13.00 -0.61 7.31
C THR A 252 13.37 -1.97 7.88
N ALA A 253 14.66 -2.22 8.18
CA ALA A 253 15.09 -3.47 8.79
C ALA A 253 14.48 -3.71 10.18
N ILE A 254 14.43 -2.69 11.04
CA ILE A 254 13.79 -2.82 12.37
C ILE A 254 12.31 -3.11 12.21
N ILE A 255 11.61 -2.38 11.33
CA ILE A 255 10.18 -2.56 11.11
C ILE A 255 9.87 -3.95 10.54
N SER A 256 10.63 -4.42 9.55
CA SER A 256 10.45 -5.76 8.97
C SER A 256 10.77 -6.87 9.96
N THR A 257 11.74 -6.67 10.85
CA THR A 257 12.08 -7.64 11.89
C THR A 257 10.95 -7.75 12.92
N MET A 258 10.41 -6.62 13.37
CA MET A 258 9.23 -6.60 14.26
C MET A 258 8.02 -7.26 13.60
N ALA A 259 7.77 -6.95 12.32
CA ALA A 259 6.69 -7.57 11.54
C ALA A 259 6.86 -9.10 11.45
N ALA A 260 8.08 -9.59 11.21
CA ALA A 260 8.37 -11.03 11.16
C ALA A 260 8.13 -11.71 12.51
N ILE A 261 8.59 -11.10 13.61
CA ILE A 261 8.35 -11.62 14.97
C ILE A 261 6.85 -11.72 15.24
N GLN A 262 6.09 -10.66 14.97
CA GLN A 262 4.64 -10.65 15.16
C GLN A 262 3.93 -11.67 14.28
N ALA A 263 4.35 -11.83 13.02
CA ALA A 263 3.76 -12.79 12.10
C ALA A 263 3.95 -14.24 12.57
N VAL A 264 5.16 -14.55 13.06
CA VAL A 264 5.45 -15.86 13.67
C VAL A 264 4.61 -16.07 14.92
N ILE A 265 4.46 -15.05 15.77
CA ILE A 265 3.57 -15.13 16.94
C ILE A 265 2.13 -15.43 16.51
N PHE A 266 1.58 -14.72 15.52
CA PHE A 266 0.22 -15.00 15.01
C PHE A 266 0.09 -16.44 14.49
N ALA A 267 1.05 -16.90 13.69
CA ALA A 267 1.04 -18.25 13.15
C ALA A 267 1.14 -19.31 14.26
N LEU A 268 2.00 -19.10 15.26
CA LEU A 268 2.14 -20.00 16.41
C LEU A 268 0.90 -19.99 17.31
N CYS A 269 0.24 -18.85 17.52
CA CYS A 269 -0.99 -18.77 18.30
C CYS A 269 -2.14 -19.56 17.63
N HIS A 270 -2.20 -19.59 16.30
CA HIS A 270 -3.29 -20.24 15.57
C HIS A 270 -3.02 -21.71 15.24
N TYR A 271 -1.75 -22.07 14.98
CA TYR A 271 -1.34 -23.42 14.57
C TYR A 271 -0.24 -24.00 15.48
N ARG A 272 -0.39 -23.82 16.80
CA ARG A 272 0.56 -24.30 17.80
C ARG A 272 0.77 -25.80 17.75
N THR A 273 -0.31 -26.55 17.54
CA THR A 273 -0.37 -28.01 17.74
C THR A 273 -0.13 -28.80 16.43
N ASP A 274 -0.31 -28.16 15.27
CA ASP A 274 -0.23 -28.80 13.96
C ASP A 274 1.14 -28.55 13.30
N HIS A 275 2.19 -29.22 13.79
CA HIS A 275 3.54 -29.12 13.20
C HIS A 275 3.60 -29.53 11.72
N SER A 276 2.68 -30.39 11.27
CA SER A 276 2.57 -30.80 9.86
C SER A 276 2.26 -29.62 8.93
N LYS A 277 1.49 -28.61 9.39
CA LYS A 277 1.13 -27.43 8.60
C LYS A 277 2.30 -26.46 8.39
N TRP A 278 3.33 -26.55 9.22
CA TRP A 278 4.56 -25.76 9.08
C TRP A 278 5.53 -26.36 8.07
N SER A 279 5.33 -27.61 7.64
CA SER A 279 6.22 -28.26 6.67
C SER A 279 6.14 -27.54 5.31
N LEU A 280 7.23 -26.85 4.97
CA LEU A 280 7.39 -26.19 3.68
C LEU A 280 8.08 -27.16 2.72
N GLY A 281 7.31 -27.80 1.85
CA GLY A 281 7.84 -28.69 0.81
C GLY A 281 8.58 -27.94 -0.31
N TRP A 282 9.41 -28.64 -1.07
CA TRP A 282 10.11 -28.14 -2.27
C TRP A 282 9.16 -27.99 -3.47
N ASP A 283 8.04 -27.31 -3.27
CA ASP A 283 6.96 -27.17 -4.24
C ASP A 283 6.71 -25.68 -4.58
N ALA A 284 5.65 -25.41 -5.35
CA ALA A 284 5.15 -24.06 -5.60
C ALA A 284 4.96 -23.22 -4.32
N ARG A 285 4.67 -23.87 -3.18
CA ARG A 285 4.58 -23.24 -1.85
C ARG A 285 5.85 -22.48 -1.47
N LEU A 286 7.02 -23.09 -1.68
CA LEU A 286 8.32 -22.46 -1.41
C LEU A 286 8.57 -21.30 -2.37
N ILE A 287 8.32 -21.51 -3.66
CA ILE A 287 8.56 -20.49 -4.71
C ILE A 287 7.73 -19.23 -4.44
N VAL A 288 6.44 -19.36 -4.16
CA VAL A 288 5.53 -18.23 -3.89
C VAL A 288 5.92 -17.53 -2.59
N THR A 289 6.34 -18.28 -1.58
CA THR A 289 6.74 -17.72 -0.29
C THR A 289 8.06 -16.95 -0.40
N VAL A 290 9.08 -17.51 -1.07
CA VAL A 290 10.38 -16.85 -1.24
C VAL A 290 10.27 -15.63 -2.16
N SER A 291 9.66 -15.79 -3.35
CA SER A 291 9.44 -14.67 -4.28
C SER A 291 8.60 -13.57 -3.63
N GLY A 292 7.61 -13.95 -2.83
CA GLY A 292 6.79 -13.04 -2.06
C GLY A 292 7.55 -12.28 -0.97
N GLY A 293 8.54 -12.90 -0.32
CA GLY A 293 9.42 -12.26 0.66
C GLY A 293 10.42 -11.28 0.02
N ILE A 294 11.01 -11.67 -1.11
CA ILE A 294 11.89 -10.81 -1.93
C ILE A 294 11.11 -9.56 -2.38
N PHE A 295 9.92 -9.76 -2.95
CA PHE A 295 9.06 -8.66 -3.38
C PHE A 295 8.74 -7.72 -2.22
N TYR A 296 8.41 -8.26 -1.03
CA TYR A 296 8.04 -7.46 0.12
C TYR A 296 9.19 -6.63 0.68
N SER A 297 10.40 -7.21 0.75
CA SER A 297 11.61 -6.48 1.17
C SER A 297 11.90 -5.27 0.28
N THR A 298 11.80 -5.44 -1.03
CA THR A 298 12.02 -4.39 -2.02
C THR A 298 10.90 -3.36 -1.94
N SER A 299 9.64 -3.80 -1.94
CA SER A 299 8.47 -2.92 -1.90
C SER A 299 8.43 -2.06 -0.64
N PHE A 300 8.90 -2.55 0.51
CA PHE A 300 8.97 -1.77 1.74
C PHE A 300 9.90 -0.57 1.62
N LEU A 301 11.10 -0.79 1.07
CA LEU A 301 12.08 0.27 0.84
C LEU A 301 11.58 1.29 -0.18
N LEU A 302 10.97 0.81 -1.27
CA LEU A 302 10.42 1.67 -2.33
C LEU A 302 9.23 2.50 -1.83
N ASN A 303 8.27 1.88 -1.14
CA ASN A 303 7.14 2.59 -0.54
C ASN A 303 7.63 3.63 0.47
N MET A 304 8.56 3.27 1.36
CA MET A 304 9.08 4.25 2.33
C MET A 304 9.76 5.45 1.64
N LYS A 305 10.46 5.23 0.52
CA LYS A 305 11.10 6.30 -0.26
C LYS A 305 10.08 7.18 -1.00
N VAL A 306 9.04 6.58 -1.59
CA VAL A 306 7.98 7.32 -2.31
C VAL A 306 7.10 8.09 -1.33
N THR A 307 6.62 7.43 -0.28
CA THR A 307 5.74 8.01 0.75
C THR A 307 6.39 9.22 1.42
N ARG A 308 7.69 9.16 1.79
CA ARG A 308 8.40 10.31 2.39
C ARG A 308 8.56 11.51 1.46
N ARG A 309 8.57 11.31 0.14
CA ARG A 309 8.78 12.39 -0.85
C ARG A 309 7.48 12.96 -1.40
N ARG A 310 6.45 12.13 -1.54
CA ARG A 310 5.19 12.47 -2.23
C ARG A 310 3.97 12.50 -1.31
N GLY A 311 4.12 12.04 -0.07
CA GLY A 311 3.04 11.90 0.91
C GLY A 311 2.32 10.55 0.83
N PRO A 312 1.51 10.21 1.86
CA PRO A 312 0.84 8.91 1.99
C PRO A 312 -0.29 8.72 0.97
N LEU A 313 -1.00 9.81 0.65
CA LEU A 313 -2.09 9.80 -0.33
C LEU A 313 -1.61 9.46 -1.73
N PHE A 314 -0.39 9.83 -2.10
CA PHE A 314 0.13 9.55 -3.43
C PHE A 314 0.30 8.04 -3.69
N VAL A 315 0.74 7.29 -2.69
CA VAL A 315 0.95 5.84 -2.83
C VAL A 315 -0.38 5.10 -2.87
N SER A 316 -1.34 5.45 -2.01
CA SER A 316 -2.63 4.76 -1.92
C SER A 316 -3.46 4.91 -3.19
N ILE A 317 -3.35 6.04 -3.89
CA ILE A 317 -4.11 6.29 -5.12
C ILE A 317 -3.88 5.17 -6.13
N PHE A 318 -2.70 4.54 -6.19
CA PHE A 318 -2.37 3.43 -7.11
C PHE A 318 -2.99 2.07 -6.80
N ASN A 319 -3.69 1.92 -5.68
CA ASN A 319 -4.26 0.62 -5.27
C ASN A 319 -5.29 0.04 -6.25
N PRO A 320 -6.21 0.81 -6.85
CA PRO A 320 -7.08 0.34 -7.94
C PRO A 320 -6.39 -0.34 -9.11
N LEU A 321 -5.12 -0.05 -9.39
CA LEU A 321 -4.35 -0.78 -10.39
C LEU A 321 -4.15 -2.25 -10.01
N ALA A 322 -3.98 -2.55 -8.71
CA ALA A 322 -3.82 -3.93 -8.25
C ALA A 322 -5.08 -4.77 -8.54
N LEU A 323 -6.28 -4.18 -8.47
CA LEU A 323 -7.52 -4.84 -8.87
C LEU A 323 -7.54 -5.20 -10.37
N VAL A 324 -7.19 -4.25 -11.23
CA VAL A 324 -7.15 -4.47 -12.68
C VAL A 324 -6.15 -5.58 -13.02
N MET A 325 -4.96 -5.56 -12.40
CA MET A 325 -3.95 -6.60 -12.60
C MET A 325 -4.37 -7.97 -12.07
N ALA A 326 -5.02 -8.04 -10.90
CA ALA A 326 -5.52 -9.29 -10.36
C ALA A 326 -6.57 -9.94 -11.27
N ALA A 327 -7.43 -9.14 -11.91
CA ALA A 327 -8.40 -9.64 -12.88
C ALA A 327 -7.75 -10.10 -14.19
N ILE A 328 -6.71 -9.41 -14.66
CA ILE A 328 -5.90 -9.87 -15.81
C ILE A 328 -5.29 -11.23 -15.51
N LEU A 329 -4.65 -11.39 -14.35
CA LEU A 329 -4.07 -12.66 -13.93
C LEU A 329 -5.14 -13.75 -13.78
N GLY A 330 -6.29 -13.43 -13.19
CA GLY A 330 -7.44 -14.34 -13.10
C GLY A 330 -7.91 -14.81 -14.47
N SER A 331 -8.01 -13.91 -15.44
CA SER A 331 -8.44 -14.29 -16.78
C SER A 331 -7.42 -15.13 -17.55
N ILE A 332 -6.13 -14.77 -17.50
CA ILE A 332 -5.07 -15.50 -18.21
C ILE A 332 -4.88 -16.89 -17.60
N LEU A 333 -4.85 -16.98 -16.27
CA LEU A 333 -4.48 -18.22 -15.57
C LEU A 333 -5.67 -19.13 -15.27
N LEU A 334 -6.88 -18.58 -15.08
CA LEU A 334 -8.08 -19.36 -14.75
C LEU A 334 -9.09 -19.41 -15.92
N GLY A 335 -8.82 -18.74 -17.04
CA GLY A 335 -9.72 -18.68 -18.19
C GLY A 335 -11.03 -17.91 -17.90
N GLU A 336 -11.03 -17.03 -16.90
CA GLU A 336 -12.22 -16.24 -16.56
C GLU A 336 -12.59 -15.28 -17.70
N LYS A 337 -13.86 -15.33 -18.13
CA LYS A 337 -14.40 -14.43 -19.14
C LYS A 337 -14.52 -13.02 -18.59
N TRP A 338 -14.10 -12.03 -19.37
CA TRP A 338 -14.14 -10.63 -18.96
C TRP A 338 -15.57 -10.09 -18.99
N PRO A 339 -16.11 -9.64 -17.86
CA PRO A 339 -17.38 -8.93 -17.83
C PRO A 339 -17.21 -7.52 -18.41
N LEU A 340 -18.16 -7.04 -19.22
CA LEU A 340 -18.12 -5.67 -19.78
C LEU A 340 -17.93 -4.60 -18.69
N GLY A 341 -18.52 -4.81 -17.51
CA GLY A 341 -18.39 -3.86 -16.40
C GLY A 341 -16.99 -3.78 -15.80
N SER A 342 -16.18 -4.83 -15.90
CA SER A 342 -14.77 -4.77 -15.52
C SER A 342 -13.96 -3.93 -16.51
N MET A 343 -14.29 -3.94 -17.81
CA MET A 343 -13.64 -3.08 -18.81
C MET A 343 -13.97 -1.60 -18.56
N LEU A 344 -15.26 -1.29 -18.35
CA LEU A 344 -15.71 0.08 -18.08
C LEU A 344 -15.18 0.60 -16.74
N GLY A 345 -15.18 -0.24 -15.70
CA GLY A 345 -14.60 0.08 -14.40
C GLY A 345 -13.09 0.34 -14.47
N ALA A 346 -12.34 -0.47 -15.24
CA ALA A 346 -10.91 -0.24 -15.46
C ALA A 346 -10.64 1.08 -16.19
N ALA A 347 -11.44 1.41 -17.20
CA ALA A 347 -11.33 2.69 -17.92
C ALA A 347 -11.58 3.89 -16.98
N LEU A 348 -12.59 3.81 -16.12
CA LEU A 348 -12.87 4.85 -15.11
C LEU A 348 -11.75 4.99 -14.07
N VAL A 349 -11.15 3.87 -13.65
CA VAL A 349 -9.98 3.88 -12.77
C VAL A 349 -8.80 4.61 -13.42
N VAL A 350 -8.48 4.30 -14.69
CA VAL A 350 -7.44 4.98 -15.47
C VAL A 350 -7.73 6.48 -15.63
N PHE A 351 -9.00 6.84 -15.88
CA PHE A 351 -9.40 8.24 -15.97
C PHE A 351 -9.26 8.98 -14.62
N GLY A 352 -9.65 8.34 -13.51
CA GLY A 352 -9.43 8.87 -12.16
C GLY A 352 -7.95 9.14 -11.87
N TYR A 353 -7.06 8.23 -12.29
CA TYR A 353 -5.60 8.42 -12.20
C TYR A 353 -5.11 9.64 -12.96
N TYR A 354 -5.56 9.79 -14.21
CA TYR A 354 -5.17 10.93 -15.04
C TYR A 354 -5.54 12.26 -14.38
N MET A 355 -6.74 12.36 -13.80
CA MET A 355 -7.20 13.55 -13.08
C MET A 355 -6.32 13.88 -11.85
N VAL A 356 -5.93 12.86 -11.07
CA VAL A 356 -5.02 13.05 -9.93
C VAL A 356 -3.65 13.53 -10.42
N PHE A 357 -3.12 12.90 -11.46
CA PHE A 357 -1.81 13.26 -12.01
C PHE A 357 -1.79 14.68 -12.56
N TRP A 358 -2.84 15.07 -13.27
CA TRP A 358 -3.01 16.42 -13.78
C TRP A 358 -3.14 17.45 -12.64
N GLY A 359 -3.87 17.13 -11.57
CA GLY A 359 -3.87 17.95 -10.36
C GLY A 359 -2.46 18.12 -9.78
N LYS A 360 -1.69 17.02 -9.71
CA LYS A 360 -0.32 17.06 -9.18
C LYS A 360 0.67 17.80 -10.09
N SER A 361 0.55 17.69 -11.41
CA SER A 361 1.40 18.43 -12.35
C SER A 361 1.20 19.93 -12.18
N LYS A 362 -0.05 20.39 -12.07
CA LYS A 362 -0.35 21.80 -11.81
C LYS A 362 0.25 22.34 -10.50
N GLU A 363 0.33 21.52 -9.46
CA GLU A 363 1.02 21.89 -8.22
C GLU A 363 2.53 22.10 -8.43
N ILE A 364 3.16 21.24 -9.23
CA ILE A 364 4.58 21.35 -9.56
C ILE A 364 4.83 22.59 -10.42
N ASP A 365 3.97 22.84 -11.40
CA ASP A 365 4.03 24.03 -12.26
C ASP A 365 3.90 25.32 -11.43
N THR A 366 2.95 25.37 -10.49
CA THR A 366 2.77 26.51 -9.58
C THR A 366 4.00 26.75 -8.69
N ILE A 367 4.61 25.68 -8.16
CA ILE A 367 5.83 25.77 -7.35
C ILE A 367 7.00 26.26 -8.21
N ALA A 368 7.11 25.77 -9.44
CA ALA A 368 8.14 26.19 -10.37
C ALA A 368 8.02 27.66 -10.76
N GLU A 369 6.81 28.17 -11.02
CA GLU A 369 6.56 29.60 -11.25
C GLU A 369 6.97 30.45 -10.04
N THR A 370 6.69 29.97 -8.82
CA THR A 370 7.06 30.66 -7.58
C THR A 370 8.59 30.70 -7.35
N LEU A 371 9.32 29.68 -7.80
CA LEU A 371 10.79 29.61 -7.69
C LEU A 371 11.52 30.40 -8.79
N VAL A 372 10.85 30.65 -9.92
CA VAL A 372 11.41 31.42 -11.05
C VAL A 372 11.23 32.93 -10.87
N GLN A 373 10.23 33.37 -10.10
CA GLN A 373 10.11 34.75 -9.66
C GLN A 373 11.15 35.01 -8.56
N PRO A 374 12.23 35.80 -8.77
CA PRO A 374 12.98 36.32 -7.64
C PRO A 374 11.97 37.12 -6.81
N LYS A 375 11.93 36.89 -5.49
CA LYS A 375 11.26 37.83 -4.59
C LYS A 375 11.83 39.22 -4.93
N SER A 376 11.05 40.08 -5.57
CA SER A 376 11.34 41.50 -5.61
C SER A 376 11.35 41.93 -4.15
N CYS A 377 12.55 42.12 -3.59
CA CYS A 377 12.67 42.83 -2.33
C CYS A 377 11.95 44.17 -2.50
N PRO A 378 11.06 44.58 -1.58
CA PRO A 378 10.71 45.98 -1.49
C PRO A 378 12.03 46.72 -1.25
N GLU A 379 12.32 47.67 -2.13
CA GLU A 379 13.40 48.63 -1.96
C GLU A 379 13.23 49.28 -0.57
N PRO A 380 14.27 49.33 0.27
CA PRO A 380 14.15 50.03 1.55
C PRO A 380 13.92 51.51 1.22
N GLU A 381 12.72 52.03 1.56
CA GLU A 381 12.50 53.47 1.65
C GLU A 381 13.58 54.04 2.56
N LEU A 382 14.49 54.78 1.94
CA LEU A 382 15.53 55.54 2.59
C LEU A 382 14.83 56.66 3.37
N VAL A 383 14.39 56.37 4.59
CA VAL A 383 13.94 57.41 5.52
C VAL A 383 15.17 58.23 5.87
N ALA A 384 15.36 59.31 5.12
CA ALA A 384 16.26 60.39 5.47
C ALA A 384 15.76 61.02 6.78
N VAL A 385 16.24 60.50 7.91
CA VAL A 385 16.18 61.21 9.18
C VAL A 385 17.20 62.34 9.07
N ALA A 386 16.72 63.48 8.58
CA ALA A 386 17.45 64.73 8.67
C ALA A 386 17.61 65.07 10.16
N VAL A 387 18.86 65.01 10.61
CA VAL A 387 19.30 65.72 11.81
C VAL A 387 19.19 67.21 11.51
N LYS A 388 18.20 67.88 12.09
CA LYS A 388 18.30 69.27 12.54
C LYS A 388 17.25 69.60 13.57
#